data_AF-A0A1Y5JZ88-F1
#
_entry.id   AF-A0A1Y5JZ88-F1
#
_cell.length_a   1.000
_cell.length_b   1.000
_cell.length_c   1.000
_cell.angle_alpha   90.00
_cell.angle_beta   90.00
_cell.angle_gamma   90.00
#
_symmetry.space_group_name_H-M   'P 1'
#
loop_
_entity.id
_entity.type
_entity.pdbx_description
1 polymer ?
#
loop_
_entity_poly.entity_id
_entity_poly.type
_entity_poly.pdbx_seq_one_letter_code
_entity_poly.pdbx_strand_id
1 'polypeptide(L)'
;MKKLLISPSKMALGEQESQIYQNILKQASEISLNLMAVKIENHPEDFLGWCYELLSASKDRINYDLLEANQLPILKKLHDLLISAISFLQLKTLRVAPWPVVSMFVEQHKELIALEEQLRLTNYIANLREQPLREMVPEDLLTFCGKHTAALDPSTYNFDVEWFSSTKSAKGFHQMMADLPGLFDDALVNIPLEGEVSEADYQQFVVGYLLAFNDSDEKPTLAPATRLLAMRRPDIFTPINNTRLDALCSALGITKLNNRDFERYWQDIVQTIHAMSWFKMATGSNELEQQLVSIKALLPCFFYYADKSTADSSNYIKLLNKPKRSASTSTKSVRRGKESAEILVDRALSSDEIPEHIRAKRDSIISEVQKGRGVNETISLMRTIFG
;
A
#
# COMPACT_ATOMS: atom_id res chain seq x y z
N MET A 1 -15.71 -21.89 -22.56
CA MET A 1 -14.71 -20.90 -23.03
C MET A 1 -15.15 -20.07 -24.24
N LYS A 2 -15.42 -20.62 -25.43
CA LYS A 2 -15.74 -19.83 -26.65
C LYS A 2 -16.81 -18.74 -26.45
N LYS A 3 -17.94 -19.08 -25.81
CA LYS A 3 -19.02 -18.13 -25.49
C LYS A 3 -18.53 -16.97 -24.59
N LEU A 4 -17.66 -17.27 -23.63
CA LEU A 4 -17.05 -16.26 -22.76
C LEU A 4 -16.16 -15.32 -23.57
N LEU A 5 -15.24 -15.84 -24.39
CA LEU A 5 -14.31 -15.00 -25.15
C LEU A 5 -15.01 -14.01 -26.10
N ILE A 6 -16.17 -14.36 -26.64
CA ILE A 6 -16.92 -13.48 -27.56
C ILE A 6 -17.95 -12.59 -26.87
N SER A 7 -18.27 -12.79 -25.58
CA SER A 7 -19.38 -12.06 -24.95
C SER A 7 -19.15 -10.55 -24.86
N PRO A 8 -17.92 -10.01 -24.66
CA PRO A 8 -17.73 -8.57 -24.59
C PRO A 8 -18.04 -7.84 -25.90
N SER A 9 -18.02 -8.51 -27.05
CA SER A 9 -18.43 -7.87 -28.32
C SER A 9 -19.92 -7.51 -28.38
N LYS A 10 -20.71 -8.00 -27.43
CA LYS A 10 -22.14 -7.70 -27.28
C LYS A 10 -22.40 -6.73 -26.11
N MET A 11 -21.37 -6.39 -25.33
CA MET A 11 -21.47 -5.43 -24.22
C MET A 11 -21.29 -4.01 -24.74
N ALA A 12 -21.85 -3.03 -24.02
CA ALA A 12 -21.65 -1.61 -24.30
C ALA A 12 -20.28 -1.15 -23.76
N LEU A 13 -19.20 -1.51 -24.47
CA LEU A 13 -17.84 -1.11 -24.11
C LEU A 13 -17.53 0.30 -24.63
N GLY A 14 -16.91 1.13 -23.78
CA GLY A 14 -16.26 2.37 -24.22
C GLY A 14 -15.01 2.09 -25.06
N GLU A 15 -14.39 3.15 -25.59
CA GLU A 15 -13.20 3.05 -26.45
C GLU A 15 -12.02 2.34 -25.75
N GLN A 16 -11.69 2.77 -24.53
CA GLN A 16 -10.60 2.16 -23.73
C GLN A 16 -10.90 0.70 -23.39
N GLU A 17 -12.13 0.37 -23.00
CA GLU A 17 -12.55 -1.00 -22.67
C GLU A 17 -12.49 -1.91 -23.91
N SER A 18 -12.88 -1.38 -25.07
CA SER A 18 -12.77 -2.07 -26.35
C SER A 18 -11.31 -2.36 -26.69
N GLN A 19 -10.41 -1.39 -26.51
CA GLN A 19 -8.98 -1.59 -26.74
C GLN A 19 -8.38 -2.64 -25.78
N ILE A 20 -8.74 -2.59 -24.49
CA ILE A 20 -8.33 -3.57 -23.49
C ILE A 20 -8.80 -4.98 -23.91
N TYR A 21 -10.08 -5.11 -24.28
CA TYR A 21 -10.65 -6.37 -24.74
C TYR A 21 -9.90 -6.95 -25.94
N GLN A 22 -9.59 -6.14 -26.95
CA GLN A 22 -8.82 -6.60 -28.13
C GLN A 22 -7.40 -7.06 -27.75
N ASN A 23 -6.73 -6.34 -26.85
CA ASN A 23 -5.39 -6.71 -26.38
C ASN A 23 -5.41 -8.05 -25.61
N ILE A 24 -6.43 -8.26 -24.77
CA ILE A 24 -6.64 -9.52 -24.04
C ILE A 24 -6.92 -10.66 -25.02
N LEU A 25 -7.82 -10.46 -25.99
CA LEU A 25 -8.14 -11.47 -27.01
C LEU A 25 -6.92 -11.91 -27.82
N LYS A 26 -6.04 -10.97 -28.17
CA LYS A 26 -4.79 -11.28 -28.89
C LYS A 26 -3.90 -12.24 -28.10
N GLN A 27 -3.84 -12.13 -26.77
CA GLN A 27 -3.08 -13.09 -25.96
C GLN A 27 -3.85 -14.41 -25.80
N ALA A 28 -5.17 -14.33 -25.58
CA ALA A 28 -6.02 -15.50 -25.39
C ALA A 28 -6.08 -16.40 -26.65
N SER A 29 -5.99 -15.83 -27.86
CA SER A 29 -6.00 -16.60 -29.11
C SER A 29 -4.79 -17.54 -29.25
N GLU A 30 -3.62 -17.09 -28.80
CA GLU A 30 -2.35 -17.84 -28.89
C GLU A 30 -2.34 -19.09 -27.98
N ILE A 31 -3.15 -19.08 -26.92
CA ILE A 31 -3.33 -20.20 -25.98
C ILE A 31 -4.76 -20.75 -26.00
N SER A 32 -5.48 -20.53 -27.10
CA SER A 32 -6.91 -20.80 -27.20
C SER A 32 -7.25 -22.28 -26.99
N LEU A 33 -6.43 -23.22 -27.48
CA LEU A 33 -6.64 -24.65 -27.27
C LEU A 33 -6.64 -25.01 -25.77
N ASN A 34 -5.65 -24.50 -25.02
CA ASN A 34 -5.54 -24.71 -23.58
C ASN A 34 -6.73 -24.09 -22.83
N LEU A 35 -7.12 -22.87 -23.20
CA LEU A 35 -8.29 -22.21 -22.62
C LEU A 35 -9.60 -22.94 -22.96
N MET A 36 -9.73 -23.53 -24.15
CA MET A 36 -10.92 -24.25 -24.57
C MET A 36 -11.16 -25.54 -23.79
N ALA A 37 -10.10 -26.14 -23.23
CA ALA A 37 -10.20 -27.27 -22.31
C ALA A 37 -10.79 -26.90 -20.93
N VAL A 38 -10.84 -25.60 -20.59
CA VAL A 38 -11.38 -25.13 -19.31
C VAL A 38 -12.91 -25.02 -19.39
N LYS A 39 -13.58 -25.70 -18.46
CA LYS A 39 -15.04 -25.60 -18.28
C LYS A 39 -15.39 -24.23 -17.69
N ILE A 40 -16.33 -23.54 -18.34
CA ILE A 40 -16.86 -22.24 -17.90
C ILE A 40 -18.30 -22.45 -17.48
N GLU A 41 -18.62 -22.05 -16.26
CA GLU A 41 -19.96 -22.18 -15.67
C GLU A 41 -20.60 -20.81 -15.47
N ASN A 42 -19.79 -19.81 -15.10
CA ASN A 42 -20.23 -18.44 -14.95
C ASN A 42 -20.09 -17.66 -16.27
N HIS A 43 -21.11 -16.89 -16.61
CA HIS A 43 -21.15 -16.06 -17.83
C HIS A 43 -21.58 -14.64 -17.47
N PRO A 44 -20.63 -13.81 -16.99
CA PRO A 44 -20.90 -12.44 -16.59
C PRO A 44 -21.49 -11.60 -17.72
N GLU A 45 -22.41 -10.70 -17.36
CA GLU A 45 -23.08 -9.77 -18.29
C GLU A 45 -22.34 -8.45 -18.43
N ASP A 46 -21.43 -8.14 -17.50
CA ASP A 46 -20.59 -6.96 -17.50
C ASP A 46 -19.10 -7.28 -17.76
N PHE A 47 -18.35 -6.26 -18.16
CA PHE A 47 -16.97 -6.43 -18.58
C PHE A 47 -16.00 -6.69 -17.41
N LEU A 48 -16.30 -6.17 -16.21
CA LEU A 48 -15.48 -6.41 -15.02
C LEU A 48 -15.60 -7.88 -14.59
N GLY A 49 -16.84 -8.38 -14.48
CA GLY A 49 -17.10 -9.79 -14.22
C GLY A 49 -16.46 -10.69 -15.27
N TRP A 50 -16.51 -10.32 -16.55
CA TRP A 50 -15.84 -11.05 -17.62
C TRP A 50 -14.33 -11.15 -17.41
N CYS A 51 -13.66 -10.04 -17.05
CA CYS A 51 -12.23 -10.05 -16.76
C CYS A 51 -11.90 -11.00 -15.58
N TYR A 52 -12.70 -10.97 -14.51
CA TYR A 52 -12.52 -11.89 -13.38
C TYR A 52 -12.69 -13.37 -13.77
N GLU A 53 -13.75 -13.71 -14.51
CA GLU A 53 -14.00 -15.08 -14.94
C GLU A 53 -12.88 -15.61 -15.83
N LEU A 54 -12.40 -14.79 -16.79
CA LEU A 54 -11.30 -15.18 -17.66
C LEU A 54 -9.97 -15.28 -16.90
N LEU A 55 -9.71 -14.39 -15.94
CA LEU A 55 -8.52 -14.47 -15.10
C LEU A 55 -8.55 -15.76 -14.26
N SER A 56 -9.66 -16.06 -13.59
CA SER A 56 -9.78 -17.30 -12.83
C SER A 56 -9.69 -18.55 -13.72
N ALA A 57 -10.31 -18.52 -14.90
CA ALA A 57 -10.22 -19.63 -15.85
C ALA A 57 -8.77 -19.88 -16.31
N SER A 58 -8.02 -18.81 -16.60
CA SER A 58 -6.66 -18.89 -17.12
C SER A 58 -5.58 -19.03 -16.04
N LYS A 59 -5.87 -18.70 -14.78
CA LYS A 59 -4.91 -18.78 -13.66
C LYS A 59 -5.15 -20.00 -12.78
N ASP A 60 -6.41 -20.27 -12.42
CA ASP A 60 -6.72 -21.25 -11.37
C ASP A 60 -7.17 -22.60 -11.95
N ARG A 61 -7.80 -22.59 -13.13
CA ARG A 61 -8.47 -23.77 -13.71
C ARG A 61 -7.79 -24.31 -14.97
N ILE A 62 -6.82 -23.60 -15.52
CA ILE A 62 -6.06 -24.08 -16.67
C ILE A 62 -5.17 -25.24 -16.25
N ASN A 63 -5.04 -26.26 -17.11
CA ASN A 63 -4.09 -27.33 -16.86
C ASN A 63 -2.69 -26.88 -17.31
N TYR A 64 -1.83 -26.56 -16.33
CA TYR A 64 -0.45 -26.13 -16.59
C TYR A 64 0.42 -27.23 -17.20
N ASP A 65 0.11 -28.51 -16.99
CA ASP A 65 0.87 -29.62 -17.57
C ASP A 65 0.69 -29.74 -19.09
N LEU A 66 -0.35 -29.10 -19.63
CA LEU A 66 -0.64 -29.06 -21.06
C LEU A 66 -0.07 -27.80 -21.74
N LEU A 67 0.61 -26.92 -21.00
CA LEU A 67 1.22 -25.72 -21.56
C LEU A 67 2.64 -25.98 -22.03
N GLU A 68 2.95 -25.50 -23.23
CA GLU A 68 4.31 -25.46 -23.73
C GLU A 68 5.10 -24.30 -23.08
N ALA A 69 6.43 -24.44 -22.98
CA ALA A 69 7.27 -23.45 -22.32
C ALA A 69 7.19 -22.04 -22.96
N ASN A 70 7.00 -21.97 -24.28
CA ASN A 70 6.79 -20.73 -25.04
C ASN A 70 5.42 -20.05 -24.75
N GLN A 71 4.43 -20.78 -24.23
CA GLN A 71 3.11 -20.26 -23.89
C GLN A 71 3.09 -19.62 -22.49
N LEU A 72 4.00 -19.98 -21.60
CA LEU A 72 4.04 -19.43 -20.23
C LEU A 72 4.20 -17.90 -20.20
N PRO A 73 5.09 -17.27 -21.01
CA PRO A 73 5.17 -15.81 -21.09
C PRO A 73 3.89 -15.16 -21.64
N ILE A 74 3.20 -15.82 -22.57
CA ILE A 74 1.92 -15.35 -23.14
C ILE A 74 0.83 -15.39 -22.07
N LEU A 75 0.74 -16.50 -21.32
CA LEU A 75 -0.19 -16.66 -20.21
C LEU A 75 0.05 -15.62 -19.12
N LYS A 76 1.31 -15.38 -18.74
CA LYS A 76 1.66 -14.32 -17.80
C LYS A 76 1.21 -12.95 -18.31
N LYS A 77 1.46 -12.64 -19.58
CA LYS A 77 1.01 -11.38 -20.18
C LYS A 77 -0.51 -11.25 -20.22
N LEU A 78 -1.24 -12.35 -20.46
CA LEU A 78 -2.70 -12.38 -20.36
C LEU A 78 -3.15 -12.04 -18.92
N HIS A 79 -2.52 -12.63 -17.91
CA HIS A 79 -2.81 -12.32 -16.50
C HIS A 79 -2.53 -10.87 -16.17
N ASP A 80 -1.38 -10.33 -16.56
CA ASP A 80 -1.00 -8.93 -16.32
C ASP A 80 -2.02 -7.96 -16.95
N LEU A 81 -2.47 -8.23 -18.19
CA LEU A 81 -3.51 -7.45 -18.85
C LEU A 81 -4.86 -7.52 -18.12
N LEU A 82 -5.29 -8.70 -17.68
CA LEU A 82 -6.54 -8.88 -16.96
C LEU A 82 -6.51 -8.19 -15.58
N ILE A 83 -5.40 -8.32 -14.84
CA ILE A 83 -5.19 -7.66 -13.55
C ILE A 83 -5.24 -6.13 -13.71
N SER A 84 -4.58 -5.60 -14.74
CA SER A 84 -4.62 -4.18 -15.06
C SER A 84 -6.04 -3.72 -15.46
N ALA A 85 -6.75 -4.52 -16.26
CA ALA A 85 -8.12 -4.24 -16.69
C ALA A 85 -9.08 -4.19 -15.50
N ILE A 86 -9.00 -5.18 -14.60
CA ILE A 86 -9.80 -5.24 -13.38
C ILE A 86 -9.54 -4.01 -12.52
N SER A 87 -8.28 -3.68 -12.27
CA SER A 87 -7.89 -2.50 -11.48
C SER A 87 -8.44 -1.21 -12.09
N PHE A 88 -8.30 -1.04 -13.42
CA PHE A 88 -8.84 0.11 -14.14
C PHE A 88 -10.36 0.21 -13.98
N LEU A 89 -11.09 -0.88 -14.20
CA LEU A 89 -12.55 -0.90 -14.13
C LEU A 89 -13.07 -0.64 -12.71
N GLN A 90 -12.41 -1.21 -11.69
CA GLN A 90 -12.73 -0.95 -10.29
C GLN A 90 -12.47 0.52 -9.92
N LEU A 91 -11.29 1.06 -10.22
CA LEU A 91 -10.97 2.47 -9.98
C LEU A 91 -11.91 3.42 -10.73
N LYS A 92 -12.30 3.08 -11.96
CA LYS A 92 -13.23 3.87 -12.77
C LYS A 92 -14.59 4.04 -12.07
N THR A 93 -15.02 3.08 -11.25
CA THR A 93 -16.28 3.19 -10.50
C THR A 93 -16.27 4.35 -9.49
N LEU A 94 -15.11 4.72 -8.94
CA LEU A 94 -14.97 5.84 -8.00
C LEU A 94 -15.40 7.18 -8.59
N ARG A 95 -15.39 7.34 -9.92
CA ARG A 95 -15.80 8.58 -10.59
C ARG A 95 -17.26 8.94 -10.35
N VAL A 96 -18.11 7.94 -10.09
CA VAL A 96 -19.56 8.11 -9.97
C VAL A 96 -20.13 7.52 -8.69
N ALA A 97 -19.36 6.67 -7.98
CA ALA A 97 -19.82 6.03 -6.76
C ALA A 97 -20.08 7.07 -5.64
N PRO A 98 -21.23 6.99 -4.95
CA PRO A 98 -21.45 7.73 -3.71
C PRO A 98 -20.74 7.05 -2.54
N TRP A 99 -20.55 7.79 -1.44
CA TRP A 99 -19.84 7.30 -0.25
C TRP A 99 -20.31 5.91 0.25
N PRO A 100 -21.63 5.62 0.41
CA PRO A 100 -22.06 4.32 0.91
C PRO A 100 -21.68 3.14 0.01
N VAL A 101 -21.53 3.35 -1.30
CA VAL A 101 -21.08 2.30 -2.23
C VAL A 101 -19.58 2.05 -2.05
N VAL A 102 -18.80 3.11 -1.84
CA VAL A 102 -17.36 3.01 -1.63
C VAL A 102 -17.04 2.36 -0.29
N SER A 103 -17.67 2.78 0.81
CA SER A 103 -17.45 2.19 2.13
C SER A 103 -17.90 0.72 2.19
N MET A 104 -19.08 0.41 1.64
CA MET A 104 -19.58 -0.96 1.56
C MET A 104 -18.69 -1.86 0.69
N PHE A 105 -18.14 -1.34 -0.41
CA PHE A 105 -17.17 -2.10 -1.21
C PHE A 105 -15.94 -2.49 -0.38
N VAL A 106 -15.36 -1.53 0.36
CA VAL A 106 -14.20 -1.77 1.22
C VAL A 106 -14.53 -2.79 2.32
N GLU A 107 -15.70 -2.68 2.95
CA GLU A 107 -16.15 -3.62 3.98
C GLU A 107 -16.33 -5.05 3.42
N GLN A 108 -16.99 -5.19 2.28
CA GLN A 108 -17.23 -6.50 1.63
C GLN A 108 -15.94 -7.18 1.19
N HIS A 109 -14.88 -6.41 0.88
CA HIS A 109 -13.60 -6.94 0.41
C HIS A 109 -12.52 -6.94 1.49
N LYS A 110 -12.87 -6.65 2.76
CA LYS A 110 -11.90 -6.39 3.84
C LYS A 110 -10.85 -7.49 4.02
N GLU A 111 -11.24 -8.76 3.87
CA GLU A 111 -10.31 -9.90 3.96
C GLU A 111 -9.38 -9.95 2.75
N LEU A 112 -9.92 -9.76 1.55
CA LEU A 112 -9.18 -9.84 0.29
C LEU A 112 -8.09 -8.76 0.20
N ILE A 113 -8.40 -7.54 0.66
CA ILE A 113 -7.49 -6.39 0.62
C ILE A 113 -6.61 -6.29 1.88
N ALA A 114 -6.67 -7.24 2.82
CA ALA A 114 -5.96 -7.16 4.10
C ALA A 114 -6.24 -5.86 4.87
N LEU A 115 -7.51 -5.43 4.89
CA LEU A 115 -7.92 -4.11 5.40
C LEU A 115 -7.44 -3.87 6.83
N GLU A 116 -7.59 -4.86 7.71
CA GLU A 116 -7.20 -4.74 9.12
C GLU A 116 -5.71 -4.41 9.29
N GLU A 117 -4.84 -5.04 8.50
CA GLU A 117 -3.41 -4.77 8.52
C GLU A 117 -3.07 -3.38 7.99
N GLN A 118 -3.75 -2.95 6.93
CA GLN A 118 -3.60 -1.60 6.38
C GLN A 118 -4.06 -0.52 7.36
N LEU A 119 -5.16 -0.77 8.10
CA LEU A 119 -5.65 0.13 9.15
C LEU A 119 -4.71 0.18 10.37
N ARG A 120 -4.05 -0.93 10.74
CA ARG A 120 -3.00 -0.90 11.77
C ARG A 120 -1.83 0.01 11.36
N LEU A 121 -1.40 -0.03 10.09
CA LEU A 121 -0.39 0.91 9.60
C LEU A 121 -0.86 2.37 9.72
N THR A 122 -2.08 2.69 9.30
CA THR A 122 -2.57 4.09 9.36
C THR A 122 -2.72 4.58 10.79
N ASN A 123 -3.18 3.72 11.70
CA ASN A 123 -3.27 4.04 13.13
C ASN A 123 -1.87 4.26 13.74
N TYR A 124 -0.87 3.47 13.32
CA TYR A 124 0.51 3.68 13.75
C TYR A 124 1.06 5.02 13.25
N ILE A 125 0.85 5.33 11.97
CA ILE A 125 1.29 6.58 11.33
C ILE A 125 0.62 7.80 11.95
N ALA A 126 -0.64 7.71 12.38
CA ALA A 126 -1.34 8.81 13.05
C ALA A 126 -0.59 9.32 14.30
N ASN A 127 0.14 8.44 15.01
CA ASN A 127 0.97 8.79 16.16
C ASN A 127 2.38 9.28 15.80
N LEU A 128 2.81 9.07 14.55
CA LEU A 128 4.13 9.47 14.06
C LEU A 128 4.13 10.74 13.24
N ARG A 129 3.03 11.04 12.55
CA ARG A 129 2.99 12.07 11.50
C ARG A 129 3.33 13.48 11.98
N GLU A 130 3.26 13.75 13.28
CA GLU A 130 3.63 15.05 13.88
C GLU A 130 5.12 15.14 14.23
N GLN A 131 5.78 14.00 14.44
CA GLN A 131 7.17 13.93 14.84
C GLN A 131 8.08 14.31 13.67
N PRO A 132 9.11 15.15 13.87
CA PRO A 132 10.13 15.39 12.86
C PRO A 132 10.84 14.08 12.46
N LEU A 133 11.03 13.87 11.16
CA LEU A 133 11.69 12.71 10.58
C LEU A 133 13.09 12.49 11.16
N ARG A 134 13.85 13.58 11.39
CA ARG A 134 15.19 13.52 11.99
C ARG A 134 15.21 13.02 13.44
N GLU A 135 14.07 13.09 14.13
CA GLU A 135 13.90 12.65 15.52
C GLU A 135 13.30 11.24 15.60
N MET A 136 12.89 10.66 14.46
CA MET A 136 12.36 9.30 14.41
C MET A 136 13.49 8.28 14.57
N VAL A 137 13.19 7.19 15.27
CA VAL A 137 14.06 6.02 15.26
C VAL A 137 14.10 5.40 13.85
N PRO A 138 15.17 4.69 13.47
CA PRO A 138 15.33 4.17 12.11
C PRO A 138 14.15 3.32 11.62
N GLU A 139 13.55 2.53 12.51
CA GLU A 139 12.41 1.66 12.20
C GLU A 139 11.11 2.45 11.92
N ASP A 140 10.89 3.57 12.62
CA ASP A 140 9.75 4.46 12.37
C ASP A 140 9.93 5.24 11.08
N LEU A 141 11.16 5.69 10.81
CA LEU A 141 11.50 6.35 9.55
C LEU A 141 11.28 5.42 8.35
N LEU A 142 11.66 4.14 8.47
CA LEU A 142 11.35 3.11 7.47
C LEU A 142 9.84 2.89 7.29
N THR A 143 9.08 2.97 8.38
CA THR A 143 7.62 2.83 8.37
C THR A 143 6.97 4.00 7.64
N PHE A 144 7.35 5.23 7.97
CA PHE A 144 6.90 6.44 7.30
C PHE A 144 7.29 6.43 5.81
N CYS A 145 8.51 6.03 5.50
CA CYS A 145 9.01 5.99 4.13
C CYS A 145 8.43 4.84 3.30
N GLY A 146 7.87 3.79 3.90
CA GLY A 146 7.31 2.65 3.18
C GLY A 146 8.36 1.67 2.63
N LYS A 147 9.32 1.25 3.47
CA LYS A 147 10.32 0.24 3.14
C LYS A 147 10.41 -0.83 4.21
N HIS A 148 10.02 -2.06 3.88
CA HIS A 148 10.08 -3.17 4.81
C HIS A 148 11.51 -3.71 4.91
N THR A 149 11.99 -3.96 6.12
CA THR A 149 13.29 -4.59 6.37
C THR A 149 13.19 -5.60 7.51
N ALA A 150 14.21 -6.45 7.67
CA ALA A 150 14.28 -7.39 8.78
C ALA A 150 14.48 -6.73 10.16
N ALA A 151 14.73 -5.41 10.22
CA ALA A 151 14.83 -4.67 11.49
C ALA A 151 13.45 -4.37 12.10
N LEU A 152 12.39 -4.37 11.28
CA LEU A 152 11.00 -4.18 11.72
C LEU A 152 10.54 -5.44 12.44
N ASP A 153 10.52 -5.38 13.76
CA ASP A 153 10.11 -6.51 14.58
C ASP A 153 8.59 -6.73 14.51
N PRO A 154 8.13 -7.93 14.10
CA PRO A 154 6.72 -8.27 14.01
C PRO A 154 5.91 -8.04 15.30
N SER A 155 6.56 -8.02 16.48
CA SER A 155 5.88 -7.73 17.74
C SER A 155 5.49 -6.26 17.91
N THR A 156 6.18 -5.34 17.24
CA THR A 156 5.91 -3.89 17.27
C THR A 156 5.26 -3.43 15.96
N TYR A 157 5.84 -3.83 14.83
CA TYR A 157 5.40 -3.49 13.48
C TYR A 157 4.58 -4.65 12.92
N ASN A 158 3.37 -4.84 13.44
CA ASN A 158 2.48 -5.96 13.10
C ASN A 158 1.66 -5.73 11.81
N PHE A 159 2.30 -5.08 10.85
CA PHE A 159 1.75 -4.68 9.56
C PHE A 159 2.86 -4.50 8.53
N ASP A 160 2.52 -4.64 7.25
CA ASP A 160 3.42 -4.32 6.16
C ASP A 160 3.51 -2.81 5.95
N VAL A 161 4.67 -2.24 6.27
CA VAL A 161 4.93 -0.82 6.05
C VAL A 161 4.88 -0.41 4.57
N GLU A 162 4.99 -1.36 3.64
CA GLU A 162 4.92 -1.12 2.20
C GLU A 162 3.49 -0.98 1.64
N TRP A 163 2.45 -1.14 2.48
CA TRP A 163 1.09 -0.72 2.13
C TRP A 163 1.06 0.78 1.86
N PHE A 164 0.23 1.23 0.91
CA PHE A 164 0.15 2.64 0.47
C PHE A 164 1.43 3.19 -0.18
N SER A 165 1.94 2.45 -1.19
CA SER A 165 3.13 2.74 -2.01
C SER A 165 4.47 2.38 -1.35
N SER A 166 5.01 1.24 -1.80
CA SER A 166 6.37 0.79 -1.48
C SER A 166 7.41 1.69 -2.15
N THR A 167 8.39 2.14 -1.37
CA THR A 167 9.54 2.91 -1.86
C THR A 167 10.83 2.11 -1.85
N LYS A 168 10.79 0.78 -1.59
CA LYS A 168 11.99 -0.06 -1.42
C LYS A 168 13.01 0.02 -2.57
N SER A 169 12.55 0.29 -3.78
CA SER A 169 13.39 0.42 -4.97
C SER A 169 14.00 1.82 -5.16
N ALA A 170 13.52 2.83 -4.43
CA ALA A 170 13.99 4.22 -4.48
C ALA A 170 15.25 4.39 -3.61
N LYS A 171 16.35 3.75 -4.02
CA LYS A 171 17.61 3.74 -3.26
C LYS A 171 18.12 5.15 -2.96
N GLY A 172 18.13 6.04 -3.95
CA GLY A 172 18.54 7.43 -3.77
C GLY A 172 17.72 8.19 -2.75
N PHE A 173 16.40 8.03 -2.77
CA PHE A 173 15.51 8.61 -1.76
C PHE A 173 15.86 8.12 -0.35
N HIS A 174 16.06 6.81 -0.16
CA HIS A 174 16.44 6.29 1.16
C HIS A 174 17.83 6.72 1.61
N GLN A 175 18.76 6.94 0.67
CA GLN A 175 20.08 7.51 0.98
C GLN A 175 19.93 8.94 1.48
N MET A 176 19.24 9.79 0.72
CA MET A 176 18.99 11.18 1.11
C MET A 176 18.24 11.29 2.44
N MET A 177 17.25 10.44 2.66
CA MET A 177 16.47 10.40 3.91
C MET A 177 17.34 10.02 5.11
N ALA A 178 18.34 9.15 4.93
CA ALA A 178 19.26 8.76 6.00
C ALA A 178 20.30 9.85 6.28
N ASP A 179 20.82 10.49 5.24
CA ASP A 179 21.90 11.47 5.37
C ASP A 179 21.39 12.85 5.82
N LEU A 180 20.25 13.28 5.28
CA LEU A 180 19.70 14.64 5.43
C LEU A 180 18.19 14.63 5.76
N PRO A 181 17.72 13.92 6.81
CA PRO A 181 16.30 13.86 7.15
C PRO A 181 15.67 15.24 7.42
N GLY A 182 16.46 16.18 7.96
CA GLY A 182 16.01 17.56 8.22
C GLY A 182 15.56 18.33 6.99
N LEU A 183 16.11 18.06 5.80
CA LEU A 183 15.64 18.70 4.56
C LEU A 183 14.24 18.23 4.16
N PHE A 184 13.88 17.00 4.52
CA PHE A 184 12.53 16.49 4.31
C PHE A 184 11.55 17.01 5.36
N ASP A 185 12.01 17.27 6.59
CA ASP A 185 11.24 18.01 7.60
C ASP A 185 10.90 19.43 7.11
N ASP A 186 11.90 20.16 6.59
CA ASP A 186 11.72 21.50 6.02
C ASP A 186 10.75 21.51 4.83
N ALA A 187 10.67 20.42 4.07
CA ALA A 187 9.66 20.26 3.03
C ALA A 187 8.26 20.01 3.65
N LEU A 188 8.15 19.04 4.57
CA LEU A 188 6.88 18.59 5.17
C LEU A 188 6.21 19.62 6.07
N VAL A 189 6.98 20.55 6.67
CA VAL A 189 6.41 21.62 7.52
C VAL A 189 5.44 22.52 6.74
N ASN A 190 5.60 22.62 5.42
CA ASN A 190 4.68 23.35 4.55
C ASN A 190 3.31 22.66 4.40
N ILE A 191 3.19 21.39 4.80
CA ILE A 191 1.92 20.66 4.78
C ILE A 191 1.31 20.66 6.19
N PRO A 192 0.20 21.39 6.41
CA PRO A 192 -0.43 21.47 7.72
C PRO A 192 -0.98 20.10 8.14
N LEU A 193 -0.83 19.79 9.44
CA LEU A 193 -1.29 18.53 10.05
C LEU A 193 -2.81 18.34 9.98
N GLU A 194 -3.53 19.45 10.08
CA GLU A 194 -4.97 19.49 10.17
C GLU A 194 -5.50 20.67 9.36
N GLY A 195 -6.79 20.61 9.02
CA GLY A 195 -7.45 21.64 8.24
C GLY A 195 -7.15 21.56 6.74
N GLU A 196 -7.41 22.66 6.04
CA GLU A 196 -7.26 22.77 4.59
C GLU A 196 -5.78 22.73 4.18
N VAL A 197 -5.47 22.05 3.08
CA VAL A 197 -4.16 22.10 2.42
C VAL A 197 -4.38 22.80 1.08
N SER A 198 -3.72 23.95 0.89
CA SER A 198 -3.82 24.70 -0.35
C SER A 198 -2.81 24.21 -1.39
N GLU A 199 -3.00 24.64 -2.64
CA GLU A 199 -2.02 24.40 -3.70
C GLU A 199 -0.67 25.06 -3.41
N ALA A 200 -0.68 26.22 -2.75
CA ALA A 200 0.55 26.91 -2.36
C ALA A 200 1.35 26.09 -1.35
N ASP A 201 0.67 25.48 -0.37
CA ASP A 201 1.30 24.57 0.61
C ASP A 201 1.98 23.39 -0.09
N TYR A 202 1.27 22.78 -1.04
CA TYR A 202 1.82 21.70 -1.87
C TYR A 202 3.02 22.16 -2.71
N GLN A 203 2.93 23.32 -3.36
CA GLN A 203 4.04 23.85 -4.16
C GLN A 203 5.28 24.13 -3.31
N GLN A 204 5.13 24.66 -2.09
CA GLN A 204 6.25 24.85 -1.17
C GLN A 204 6.85 23.53 -0.71
N PHE A 205 6.03 22.51 -0.44
CA PHE A 205 6.53 21.15 -0.20
C PHE A 205 7.34 20.64 -1.39
N VAL A 206 6.86 20.80 -2.63
CA VAL A 206 7.58 20.35 -3.83
C VAL A 206 8.93 21.06 -3.94
N VAL A 207 8.98 22.38 -3.74
CA VAL A 207 10.25 23.12 -3.74
C VAL A 207 11.22 22.57 -2.70
N GLY A 208 10.79 22.42 -1.45
CA GLY A 208 11.61 21.84 -0.38
C GLY A 208 12.07 20.42 -0.67
N TYR A 209 11.17 19.57 -1.17
CA TYR A 209 11.49 18.19 -1.52
C TYR A 209 12.50 18.10 -2.67
N LEU A 210 12.42 18.97 -3.68
CA LEU A 210 13.41 19.02 -4.75
C LEU A 210 14.78 19.50 -4.25
N LEU A 211 14.80 20.48 -3.34
CA LEU A 211 16.03 21.00 -2.73
C LEU A 211 16.77 19.93 -1.91
N ALA A 212 16.06 18.97 -1.31
CA ALA A 212 16.67 17.85 -0.60
C ALA A 212 17.60 16.98 -1.46
N PHE A 213 17.55 17.10 -2.78
CA PHE A 213 18.39 16.36 -3.73
C PHE A 213 19.39 17.23 -4.49
N ASN A 214 19.47 18.54 -4.20
CA ASN A 214 20.19 19.49 -5.07
C ASN A 214 21.70 19.21 -5.18
N ASP A 215 22.31 18.71 -4.09
CA ASP A 215 23.73 18.33 -4.02
C ASP A 215 23.96 16.82 -4.22
N SER A 216 22.97 16.10 -4.76
CA SER A 216 22.98 14.66 -4.98
C SER A 216 22.90 14.30 -6.47
N ASP A 217 23.53 13.19 -6.86
CA ASP A 217 23.37 12.60 -8.19
C ASP A 217 21.99 11.91 -8.36
N GLU A 218 21.25 11.74 -7.27
CA GLU A 218 19.94 11.08 -7.23
C GLU A 218 18.82 12.03 -7.64
N LYS A 219 17.88 11.52 -8.44
CA LYS A 219 16.78 12.35 -8.95
C LYS A 219 15.54 12.22 -8.07
N PRO A 220 14.93 13.33 -7.63
CA PRO A 220 13.66 13.29 -6.92
C PRO A 220 12.58 12.77 -7.86
N THR A 221 11.78 11.83 -7.35
CA THR A 221 10.65 11.24 -8.07
C THR A 221 9.37 11.33 -7.24
N LEU A 222 8.23 11.21 -7.92
CA LEU A 222 6.90 11.35 -7.35
C LEU A 222 6.54 10.28 -6.32
N ALA A 223 6.87 9.01 -6.56
CA ALA A 223 6.39 7.92 -5.71
C ALA A 223 6.84 8.07 -4.24
N PRO A 224 8.13 8.39 -3.94
CA PRO A 224 8.53 8.70 -2.57
C PRO A 224 7.93 10.00 -2.03
N ALA A 225 7.83 11.05 -2.84
CA ALA A 225 7.25 12.33 -2.41
C ALA A 225 5.79 12.17 -1.94
N THR A 226 4.98 11.50 -2.77
CA THR A 226 3.56 11.25 -2.49
C THR A 226 3.37 10.24 -1.37
N ARG A 227 4.32 9.34 -1.13
CA ARG A 227 4.35 8.51 0.07
C ARG A 227 4.51 9.37 1.34
N LEU A 228 5.48 10.28 1.39
CA LEU A 228 5.66 11.18 2.53
C LEU A 228 4.41 12.01 2.79
N LEU A 229 3.83 12.59 1.74
CA LEU A 229 2.59 13.35 1.79
C LEU A 229 1.41 12.52 2.31
N ALA A 230 1.24 11.29 1.82
CA ALA A 230 0.17 10.38 2.24
C ALA A 230 0.31 9.93 3.70
N MET A 231 1.53 9.79 4.23
CA MET A 231 1.72 9.49 5.65
C MET A 231 1.49 10.73 6.54
N ARG A 232 1.74 11.93 6.02
CA ARG A 232 1.46 13.19 6.71
C ARG A 232 -0.04 13.52 6.74
N ARG A 233 -0.72 13.41 5.60
CA ARG A 233 -2.14 13.72 5.39
C ARG A 233 -2.83 12.63 4.55
N PRO A 234 -3.14 11.46 5.16
CA PRO A 234 -3.77 10.33 4.47
C PRO A 234 -5.21 10.64 4.01
N ASP A 235 -5.79 11.72 4.49
CA ASP A 235 -7.09 12.26 4.08
C ASP A 235 -7.01 13.17 2.85
N ILE A 236 -5.82 13.61 2.43
CA ILE A 236 -5.60 14.57 1.33
C ILE A 236 -4.84 13.94 0.16
N PHE A 237 -3.75 13.24 0.42
CA PHE A 237 -2.82 12.82 -0.63
C PHE A 237 -2.96 11.34 -0.97
N THR A 238 -3.29 11.04 -2.22
CA THR A 238 -3.27 9.68 -2.75
C THR A 238 -1.85 9.30 -3.14
N PRO A 239 -1.23 8.29 -2.51
CA PRO A 239 0.14 7.89 -2.83
C PRO A 239 0.16 7.18 -4.19
N ILE A 240 1.19 7.47 -4.99
CA ILE A 240 1.33 6.84 -6.31
C ILE A 240 2.44 5.80 -6.33
N ASN A 241 2.19 4.74 -7.09
CA ASN A 241 3.12 3.65 -7.35
C ASN A 241 3.27 3.51 -8.86
N ASN A 242 4.52 3.50 -9.36
CA ASN A 242 4.82 3.46 -10.79
C ASN A 242 4.15 2.29 -11.54
N THR A 243 3.99 1.14 -10.89
CA THR A 243 3.35 -0.06 -11.49
C THR A 243 1.83 0.07 -11.63
N ARG A 244 1.22 0.95 -10.83
CA ARG A 244 -0.24 1.12 -10.69
C ARG A 244 -0.74 2.48 -11.18
N LEU A 245 0.18 3.40 -11.46
CA LEU A 245 -0.11 4.77 -11.89
C LEU A 245 -0.87 4.81 -13.22
N ASP A 246 -0.57 3.88 -14.13
CA ASP A 246 -1.23 3.80 -15.44
C ASP A 246 -2.73 3.54 -15.28
N ALA A 247 -3.10 2.50 -14.52
CA ALA A 247 -4.49 2.17 -14.25
C ALA A 247 -5.24 3.31 -13.53
N LEU A 248 -4.57 4.02 -12.60
CA LEU A 248 -5.15 5.19 -11.93
C LEU A 248 -5.41 6.32 -12.92
N CYS A 249 -4.40 6.72 -13.70
CA CYS A 249 -4.54 7.81 -14.67
C CYS A 249 -5.65 7.50 -15.70
N SER A 250 -5.64 6.30 -16.26
CA SER A 250 -6.68 5.86 -17.20
C SER A 250 -8.06 5.87 -16.57
N ALA A 251 -8.20 5.37 -15.33
CA ALA A 251 -9.48 5.34 -14.63
C ALA A 251 -10.03 6.76 -14.41
N LEU A 252 -9.19 7.70 -14.00
CA LEU A 252 -9.51 9.12 -13.83
C LEU A 252 -9.77 9.85 -15.15
N GLY A 253 -9.41 9.26 -16.30
CA GLY A 253 -9.55 9.88 -17.61
C GLY A 253 -8.50 10.94 -17.92
N ILE A 254 -7.32 10.85 -17.29
CA ILE A 254 -6.21 11.79 -17.46
C ILE A 254 -5.05 11.13 -18.22
N THR A 255 -4.25 11.96 -18.90
CA THR A 255 -3.01 11.49 -19.53
C THR A 255 -2.05 10.97 -18.47
N LYS A 256 -1.37 9.85 -18.74
CA LYS A 256 -0.37 9.27 -17.84
C LYS A 256 0.65 10.32 -17.36
N LEU A 257 0.90 10.35 -16.06
CA LEU A 257 1.97 11.14 -15.45
C LEU A 257 3.31 10.42 -15.65
N ASN A 258 4.38 11.17 -15.92
CA ASN A 258 5.73 10.68 -15.72
C ASN A 258 6.13 10.78 -14.23
N ASN A 259 7.22 10.15 -13.82
CA ASN A 259 7.63 10.07 -12.42
C ASN A 259 8.20 11.37 -11.82
N ARG A 260 8.15 12.49 -12.55
CA ARG A 260 8.57 13.84 -12.11
C ARG A 260 7.51 14.92 -12.39
N ASP A 261 6.30 14.53 -12.75
CA ASP A 261 5.18 15.46 -13.00
C ASP A 261 4.55 15.94 -11.68
N PHE A 262 5.31 16.67 -10.85
CA PHE A 262 4.85 17.19 -9.54
C PHE A 262 3.65 18.13 -9.68
N GLU A 263 3.66 19.04 -10.65
CA GLU A 263 2.53 19.95 -10.86
C GLU A 263 1.25 19.19 -11.22
N ARG A 264 1.35 18.29 -12.22
CA ARG A 264 0.19 17.50 -12.66
C ARG A 264 -0.29 16.51 -11.61
N TYR A 265 0.54 16.08 -10.66
CA TYR A 265 0.05 15.26 -9.55
C TYR A 265 -1.01 16.00 -8.74
N TRP A 266 -0.81 17.28 -8.43
CA TRP A 266 -1.82 18.06 -7.71
C TRP A 266 -3.07 18.29 -8.55
N GLN A 267 -2.90 18.82 -9.77
CA GLN A 267 -4.01 19.17 -10.65
C GLN A 267 -4.80 17.94 -11.09
N ASP A 268 -4.12 16.90 -11.58
CA ASP A 268 -4.77 15.78 -12.25
C ASP A 268 -5.17 14.65 -11.28
N ILE A 269 -4.44 14.45 -10.16
CA ILE A 269 -4.75 13.38 -9.18
C ILE A 269 -5.49 13.93 -7.97
N VAL A 270 -4.87 14.84 -7.21
CA VAL A 270 -5.41 15.31 -5.93
C VAL A 270 -6.75 16.00 -6.13
N GLN A 271 -6.80 17.04 -6.98
CA GLN A 271 -8.04 17.77 -7.22
C GLN A 271 -9.14 16.90 -7.85
N THR A 272 -8.80 16.02 -8.79
CA THR A 272 -9.78 15.11 -9.40
C THR A 272 -10.43 14.20 -8.37
N ILE A 273 -9.64 13.59 -7.48
CA ILE A 273 -10.15 12.72 -6.41
C ILE A 273 -10.99 13.54 -5.42
N HIS A 274 -10.52 14.72 -5.04
CA HIS A 274 -11.22 15.61 -4.11
C HIS A 274 -12.56 16.10 -4.67
N ALA A 275 -12.67 16.23 -5.99
CA ALA A 275 -13.90 16.62 -6.65
C ALA A 275 -14.97 15.51 -6.67
N MET A 276 -14.60 14.24 -6.41
CA MET A 276 -15.52 13.10 -6.45
C MET A 276 -16.56 13.15 -5.33
N SER A 277 -17.78 12.68 -5.64
CA SER A 277 -18.90 12.71 -4.69
C SER A 277 -18.62 11.93 -3.42
N TRP A 278 -18.04 10.73 -3.51
CA TRP A 278 -17.69 9.93 -2.33
C TRP A 278 -16.66 10.62 -1.43
N PHE A 279 -15.73 11.40 -1.99
CA PHE A 279 -14.69 12.08 -1.22
C PHE A 279 -15.25 13.29 -0.46
N LYS A 280 -16.10 14.09 -1.12
CA LYS A 280 -16.74 15.27 -0.54
C LYS A 280 -17.80 14.92 0.49
N MET A 281 -18.53 13.83 0.27
CA MET A 281 -19.65 13.39 1.11
C MET A 281 -19.24 12.30 2.11
N ALA A 282 -17.95 11.98 2.20
CA ALA A 282 -17.45 10.98 3.14
C ALA A 282 -17.84 11.33 4.57
N THR A 283 -18.49 10.39 5.26
CA THR A 283 -18.97 10.60 6.63
C THR A 283 -18.90 9.30 7.43
N GLY A 284 -18.57 9.39 8.71
CA GLY A 284 -18.36 8.24 9.58
C GLY A 284 -19.63 7.87 10.35
N SER A 285 -20.47 6.98 9.81
CA SER A 285 -21.66 6.50 10.52
C SER A 285 -21.38 5.41 11.57
N ASN A 286 -20.23 4.75 11.46
CA ASN A 286 -19.74 3.71 12.37
C ASN A 286 -18.21 3.78 12.49
N GLU A 287 -17.62 2.95 13.36
CA GLU A 287 -16.17 2.95 13.64
C GLU A 287 -15.32 2.73 12.38
N LEU A 288 -15.69 1.76 11.54
CA LEU A 288 -14.96 1.51 10.29
C LEU A 288 -15.03 2.73 9.36
N GLU A 289 -16.21 3.30 9.15
CA GLU A 289 -16.33 4.48 8.28
C GLU A 289 -15.60 5.70 8.85
N GLN A 290 -15.53 5.88 10.17
CA GLN A 290 -14.72 6.94 10.78
C GLN A 290 -13.23 6.76 10.45
N GLN A 291 -12.73 5.52 10.53
CA GLN A 291 -11.36 5.21 10.11
C GLN A 291 -11.16 5.44 8.61
N LEU A 292 -12.11 5.02 7.76
CA LEU A 292 -12.01 5.24 6.31
C LEU A 292 -12.03 6.74 5.95
N VAL A 293 -12.82 7.56 6.65
CA VAL A 293 -12.86 9.01 6.45
C VAL A 293 -11.51 9.66 6.80
N SER A 294 -10.87 9.24 7.88
CA SER A 294 -9.57 9.80 8.29
C SER A 294 -8.42 9.44 7.33
N ILE A 295 -8.61 8.44 6.47
CA ILE A 295 -7.65 8.02 5.45
C ILE A 295 -8.20 8.17 4.03
N LYS A 296 -9.17 9.07 3.83
CA LYS A 296 -10.01 9.02 2.62
C LYS A 296 -9.26 9.11 1.29
N ALA A 297 -8.09 9.75 1.26
CA ALA A 297 -7.28 9.82 0.04
C ALA A 297 -6.51 8.53 -0.26
N LEU A 298 -6.46 7.58 0.69
CA LEU A 298 -5.86 6.26 0.50
C LEU A 298 -6.83 5.25 -0.11
N LEU A 299 -8.15 5.47 -0.08
CA LEU A 299 -9.15 4.50 -0.57
C LEU A 299 -8.93 4.01 -2.00
N PRO A 300 -8.44 4.82 -2.97
CA PRO A 300 -8.11 4.30 -4.30
C PRO A 300 -7.16 3.09 -4.27
N CYS A 301 -6.30 2.97 -3.25
CA CYS A 301 -5.42 1.82 -3.09
C CYS A 301 -6.16 0.49 -2.87
N PHE A 302 -7.40 0.53 -2.38
CA PHE A 302 -8.24 -0.65 -2.14
C PHE A 302 -9.01 -1.11 -3.39
N PHE A 303 -9.01 -0.30 -4.45
CA PHE A 303 -9.71 -0.59 -5.72
C PHE A 303 -8.79 -1.18 -6.80
N TYR A 304 -7.53 -1.45 -6.48
CA TYR A 304 -6.70 -2.30 -7.32
C TYR A 304 -7.08 -3.77 -7.16
N TYR A 305 -6.78 -4.57 -8.18
CA TYR A 305 -6.97 -6.01 -8.10
C TYR A 305 -6.28 -6.59 -6.87
N ALA A 306 -7.05 -7.33 -6.08
CA ALA A 306 -6.61 -8.16 -4.99
C ALA A 306 -7.13 -9.59 -5.21
N ASP A 307 -6.38 -10.56 -4.70
CA ASP A 307 -6.72 -11.96 -4.75
C ASP A 307 -6.47 -12.62 -3.40
N LYS A 308 -6.79 -13.92 -3.30
CA LYS A 308 -6.64 -14.69 -2.06
C LYS A 308 -5.21 -14.69 -1.51
N SER A 309 -4.20 -14.43 -2.33
CA SER A 309 -2.80 -14.36 -1.90
C SER A 309 -2.39 -12.98 -1.39
N THR A 310 -3.23 -11.95 -1.56
CA THR A 310 -2.88 -10.56 -1.24
C THR A 310 -2.57 -10.38 0.24
N ALA A 311 -3.42 -10.88 1.14
CA ALA A 311 -3.18 -10.84 2.58
C ALA A 311 -1.91 -11.61 2.99
N ASP A 312 -1.72 -12.82 2.45
CA ASP A 312 -0.54 -13.64 2.75
C ASP A 312 0.76 -13.08 2.15
N SER A 313 0.65 -12.17 1.18
CA SER A 313 1.80 -11.54 0.53
C SER A 313 2.46 -10.42 1.35
N SER A 314 1.85 -10.04 2.49
CA SER A 314 2.41 -9.08 3.43
C SER A 314 3.85 -9.44 3.83
N ASN A 315 4.75 -8.44 3.80
CA ASN A 315 6.11 -8.62 4.27
C ASN A 315 6.16 -8.89 5.79
N TYR A 316 5.20 -8.36 6.56
CA TYR A 316 5.06 -8.68 7.99
C TYR A 316 4.73 -10.17 8.18
N ILE A 317 3.74 -10.70 7.47
CA ILE A 317 3.36 -12.12 7.56
C ILE A 317 4.51 -13.03 7.14
N LYS A 318 5.22 -12.67 6.05
CA LYS A 318 6.42 -13.41 5.60
C LYS A 318 7.52 -13.40 6.65
N LEU A 319 7.72 -12.28 7.36
CA LEU A 319 8.73 -12.17 8.40
C LEU A 319 8.34 -12.94 9.67
N LEU A 320 7.06 -12.88 10.07
CA LEU A 320 6.49 -13.61 11.21
C LEU A 320 6.61 -15.13 11.03
N ASN A 321 6.30 -15.63 9.83
CA ASN A 321 6.32 -17.05 9.49
C ASN A 321 7.71 -17.57 9.07
N LYS A 322 8.74 -16.71 9.11
CA LYS A 322 10.09 -17.11 8.75
C LYS A 322 10.58 -18.18 9.75
N PRO A 323 10.92 -19.40 9.32
CA PRO A 323 11.30 -20.46 10.23
C PRO A 323 12.50 -20.03 11.07
N LYS A 324 12.37 -20.12 12.40
CA LYS A 324 13.49 -19.93 13.33
C LYS A 324 14.54 -20.99 12.99
N ARG A 325 15.66 -20.57 12.38
CA ARG A 325 16.77 -21.49 12.09
C ARG A 325 17.17 -22.22 13.38
N SER A 326 17.27 -23.55 13.30
CA SER A 326 17.92 -24.37 14.33
C SER A 326 19.30 -23.79 14.61
N ALA A 327 19.61 -23.60 15.90
CA ALA A 327 20.82 -22.95 16.37
C ALA A 327 22.10 -23.49 15.68
N SER A 328 22.56 -22.78 14.66
CA SER A 328 23.99 -22.62 14.43
C SER A 328 24.41 -21.35 15.15
N THR A 329 25.52 -21.43 15.85
CA THR A 329 26.10 -20.47 16.80
C THR A 329 26.57 -19.18 16.11
N SER A 330 25.70 -18.51 15.37
CA SER A 330 25.92 -17.17 14.84
C SER A 330 24.79 -16.27 15.30
N THR A 331 24.89 -15.82 16.54
CA THR A 331 24.15 -14.68 17.10
C THR A 331 24.43 -13.43 16.28
N LYS A 332 23.65 -13.22 15.22
CA LYS A 332 23.28 -11.87 14.82
C LYS A 332 21.83 -11.67 15.20
N SER A 333 21.56 -11.61 16.51
CA SER A 333 20.41 -10.82 16.95
C SER A 333 20.69 -9.40 16.47
N VAL A 334 19.75 -8.81 15.73
CA VAL A 334 19.87 -7.42 15.30
C VAL A 334 19.80 -6.58 16.58
N ARG A 335 20.95 -6.13 17.08
CA ARG A 335 21.01 -5.22 18.23
C ARG A 335 20.38 -3.90 17.80
N ARG A 336 19.28 -3.52 18.45
CA ARG A 336 18.72 -2.18 18.31
C ARG A 336 19.65 -1.18 18.97
N GLY A 337 19.72 0.03 18.40
CA GLY A 337 20.37 1.16 19.06
C GLY A 337 19.71 1.41 20.42
N LYS A 338 20.49 1.85 21.41
CA LYS A 338 19.99 2.15 22.76
C LYS A 338 18.82 3.14 22.72
N GLU A 339 18.96 4.19 21.93
CA GLU A 339 17.93 5.23 21.70
C GLU A 339 16.66 4.66 21.04
N SER A 340 16.81 3.80 20.03
CA SER A 340 15.67 3.08 19.41
C SER A 340 14.93 2.22 20.43
N ALA A 341 15.66 1.46 21.26
CA ALA A 341 15.06 0.64 22.29
C ALA A 341 14.34 1.47 23.37
N GLU A 342 14.90 2.60 23.79
CA GLU A 342 14.28 3.51 24.76
C GLU A 342 12.96 4.06 24.24
N ILE A 343 12.95 4.65 23.04
CA ILE A 343 11.74 5.25 22.44
C ILE A 343 10.65 4.20 22.21
N LEU A 344 11.02 3.01 21.71
CA LEU A 344 10.04 1.93 21.49
C LEU A 344 9.43 1.42 22.80
N VAL A 345 10.23 1.30 23.87
CA VAL A 345 9.74 0.90 25.19
C VAL A 345 8.87 2.00 25.79
N ASP A 346 9.28 3.26 25.71
CA ASP A 346 8.51 4.39 26.24
C ASP A 346 7.14 4.50 25.58
N ARG A 347 7.09 4.33 24.25
CA ARG A 347 5.83 4.29 23.51
C ARG A 347 4.95 3.11 23.91
N ALA A 348 5.52 1.94 24.15
CA ALA A 348 4.73 0.81 24.63
C ALA A 348 4.20 1.06 26.05
N LEU A 349 5.01 1.67 26.93
CA LEU A 349 4.68 1.96 28.32
C LEU A 349 3.69 3.12 28.52
N SER A 350 3.50 3.99 27.52
CA SER A 350 2.56 5.12 27.58
C SER A 350 1.09 4.71 27.49
N SER A 351 0.78 3.47 27.10
CA SER A 351 -0.59 2.95 27.16
C SER A 351 -1.10 2.88 28.61
N ASP A 352 -2.32 3.38 28.83
CA ASP A 352 -3.00 3.37 30.14
C ASP A 352 -3.31 1.95 30.63
N GLU A 353 -3.24 0.94 29.77
CA GLU A 353 -3.47 -0.47 30.12
C GLU A 353 -2.25 -1.13 30.81
N ILE A 354 -1.14 -0.41 31.02
CA ILE A 354 0.07 -0.97 31.61
C ILE A 354 0.16 -0.64 33.12
N PRO A 355 0.17 -1.67 34.00
CA PRO A 355 0.28 -1.46 35.44
C PRO A 355 1.54 -0.69 35.84
N GLU A 356 1.43 0.11 36.90
CA GLU A 356 2.51 0.96 37.40
C GLU A 356 3.77 0.17 37.81
N HIS A 357 3.59 -1.05 38.33
CA HIS A 357 4.71 -1.94 38.68
C HIS A 357 5.53 -2.40 37.46
N ILE A 358 4.91 -2.49 36.27
CA ILE A 358 5.62 -2.79 35.02
C ILE A 358 6.33 -1.55 34.49
N ARG A 359 5.70 -0.37 34.59
CA ARG A 359 6.34 0.91 34.25
C ARG A 359 7.60 1.16 35.08
N ALA A 360 7.60 0.78 36.36
CA ALA A 360 8.76 0.85 37.24
C ALA A 360 9.95 -0.05 36.80
N LYS A 361 9.73 -1.01 35.89
CA LYS A 361 10.77 -1.90 35.35
C LYS A 361 11.28 -1.47 33.97
N ARG A 362 11.00 -0.22 33.56
CA ARG A 362 11.43 0.39 32.29
C ARG A 362 12.85 0.01 31.87
N ASP A 363 13.86 0.24 32.70
CA ASP A 363 15.27 0.00 32.34
C ASP A 363 15.59 -1.47 32.09
N SER A 364 14.90 -2.38 32.80
CA SER A 364 15.04 -3.82 32.58
C SER A 364 14.44 -4.24 31.23
N ILE A 365 13.31 -3.64 30.86
CA ILE A 365 12.66 -3.89 29.56
C ILE A 365 13.55 -3.34 28.43
N ILE A 366 14.10 -2.14 28.56
CA ILE A 366 15.04 -1.55 27.61
C ILE A 366 16.24 -2.47 27.40
N SER A 367 16.84 -3.00 28.47
CA SER A 367 17.99 -3.90 28.38
C SER A 367 17.68 -5.17 27.57
N GLU A 368 16.51 -5.77 27.76
CA GLU A 368 16.10 -6.96 27.00
C GLU A 368 15.76 -6.63 25.54
N VAL A 369 15.14 -5.48 25.28
CA VAL A 369 14.84 -5.01 23.93
C VAL A 369 16.12 -4.69 23.15
N GLN A 370 17.14 -4.12 23.79
CA GLN A 370 18.47 -3.91 23.20
C GLN A 370 19.16 -5.23 22.83
N LYS A 371 18.90 -6.32 23.57
CA LYS A 371 19.40 -7.66 23.25
C LYS A 371 18.68 -8.29 22.04
N GLY A 372 17.62 -7.65 21.55
CA GLY A 372 16.87 -8.05 20.36
C GLY A 372 15.58 -8.81 20.66
N ARG A 373 15.10 -8.81 21.91
CA ARG A 373 13.77 -9.35 22.26
C ARG A 373 12.68 -8.35 21.87
N GLY A 374 11.50 -8.84 21.50
CA GLY A 374 10.37 -7.98 21.17
C GLY A 374 9.84 -7.18 22.36
N VAL A 375 9.37 -5.95 22.12
CA VAL A 375 8.90 -5.06 23.19
C VAL A 375 7.70 -5.69 23.91
N ASN A 376 6.70 -6.11 23.13
CA ASN A 376 5.49 -6.74 23.66
C ASN A 376 5.76 -8.12 24.28
N GLU A 377 6.69 -8.89 23.73
CA GLU A 377 7.14 -10.15 24.33
C GLU A 377 7.79 -9.90 25.70
N THR A 378 8.64 -8.87 25.80
CA THR A 378 9.31 -8.50 27.04
C THR A 378 8.31 -8.02 28.09
N ILE A 379 7.35 -7.17 27.71
CA ILE A 379 6.30 -6.68 28.62
C ILE A 379 5.41 -7.84 29.10
N SER A 380 5.01 -8.76 28.21
CA SER A 380 4.23 -9.95 28.57
C SER A 380 5.00 -10.87 29.53
N LEU A 381 6.30 -11.07 29.28
CA LEU A 381 7.17 -11.81 30.19
C LEU A 381 7.26 -11.13 31.57
N MET A 382 7.44 -9.81 31.62
CA MET A 382 7.48 -9.06 32.88
C MET A 382 6.14 -9.17 33.64
N ARG A 383 5.00 -9.10 32.95
CA ARG A 383 3.67 -9.34 33.55
C ARG A 383 3.53 -10.77 34.08
N THR A 384 4.10 -11.76 33.41
CA THR A 384 4.03 -13.15 33.87
C THR A 384 4.92 -13.40 35.09
N ILE A 385 6.07 -12.73 35.17
CA ILE A 385 7.02 -12.89 36.28
C ILE A 385 6.61 -12.07 37.51
N PHE A 386 6.02 -10.89 37.31
CA PHE A 386 5.78 -9.90 38.37
C PHE A 386 4.31 -9.52 38.58
N GLY A 387 3.38 -10.06 37.79
CA GLY A 387 1.94 -9.80 37.86
C GLY A 387 1.16 -10.77 38.74
#